data_AF-A0A0K9NL63-F1
#
_entry.id   AF-A0A0K9NL63-F1
#
_cell.length_a   1.000
_cell.length_b   1.000
_cell.length_c   1.000
_cell.angle_alpha   90.00
_cell.angle_beta   90.00
_cell.angle_gamma   90.00
#
_symmetry.space_group_name_H-M   'P 1'
#
loop_
_entity.id
_entity.type
_entity.pdbx_description
1 polymer ?
#
loop_
_entity_poly.entity_id
_entity_poly.type
_entity_poly.pdbx_seq_one_letter_code
_entity_poly.pdbx_strand_id
1 'polypeptide(L)'
;MESKVNTAILLCMLLLLPLALSDIEGDKAQCVYTIYIRTGSIWKGGTDSVVGVTMNDTMGDTITIPDLISWGGLMGPDYDYYERGNLDIFSGRGSCLSNPPCALELFSDGSGAHHGWYCNYVEVTWTGPHMGSFQTTFTIEQWLATDVSPYVLNAVRNYCGDSQDLSDTPEEPDAPSIPELPDLPDPEAPDSPDSASL
;
A
#
# COMPACT_ATOMS: atom_id res chain seq x y z
N MET A 1 45.03 36.80 41.12
CA MET A 1 45.44 35.86 40.05
C MET A 1 44.46 36.04 38.90
N GLU A 2 44.82 36.86 37.92
CA GLU A 2 43.96 37.17 36.77
C GLU A 2 44.18 36.11 35.70
N SER A 3 43.15 35.31 35.44
CA SER A 3 43.15 34.33 34.35
C SER A 3 42.98 35.09 33.03
N LYS A 4 44.04 35.11 32.19
CA LYS A 4 43.94 35.55 30.80
C LYS A 4 43.20 34.48 30.01
N VAL A 5 41.88 34.59 29.93
CA VAL A 5 41.07 33.79 29.02
C VAL A 5 41.55 34.09 27.60
N ASN A 6 42.12 33.07 26.93
CA ASN A 6 42.73 33.22 25.62
C ASN A 6 41.64 33.48 24.58
N THR A 7 41.63 34.69 24.02
CA THR A 7 40.64 35.16 23.04
C THR A 7 40.55 34.25 21.81
N ALA A 8 41.64 33.54 21.47
CA ALA A 8 41.63 32.53 20.40
C ALA A 8 40.76 31.31 20.74
N ILE A 9 40.73 30.89 22.02
CA ILE A 9 39.88 29.77 22.48
C ILE A 9 38.41 30.19 22.47
N LEU A 10 38.12 31.43 22.85
CA LEU A 10 36.76 31.98 22.81
C LEU A 10 36.23 32.10 21.37
N LEU A 11 37.09 32.51 20.42
CA LEU A 11 36.79 32.57 18.98
C LEU A 11 36.58 31.19 18.35
N CYS A 12 37.39 30.18 18.73
CA CYS A 12 37.19 28.80 18.27
C CYS A 12 35.86 28.23 18.76
N MET A 13 35.46 28.50 20.01
CA MET A 13 34.17 28.06 20.55
C MET A 13 32.99 28.75 19.83
N LEU A 14 33.14 30.03 19.44
CA LEU A 14 32.11 30.76 18.69
C LEU A 14 31.99 30.32 17.21
N LEU A 15 33.10 29.90 16.59
CA LEU A 15 33.15 29.42 15.20
C LEU A 15 32.73 27.95 15.05
N LEU A 16 32.79 27.15 16.13
CA LEU A 16 32.34 25.76 16.15
C LEU A 16 30.87 25.61 16.59
N LEU A 17 30.27 26.65 17.19
CA LEU A 17 28.89 26.63 17.65
C LEU A 17 27.80 26.65 16.54
N PRO A 18 28.02 27.10 15.28
CA PRO A 18 26.98 27.07 14.27
C PRO A 18 26.74 25.69 13.63
N LEU A 19 27.57 24.67 13.89
CA LEU A 19 27.45 23.34 13.26
C LEU A 19 26.59 22.33 14.04
N ALA A 20 26.02 22.72 15.18
CA ALA A 20 25.22 21.84 16.02
C ALA A 20 23.70 22.16 15.99
N LEU A 21 23.21 22.86 14.96
CA LEU A 21 21.80 22.79 14.58
C LEU A 21 21.60 21.53 13.72
N SER A 22 21.84 20.36 14.30
CA SER A 22 21.22 19.15 13.78
C SER A 22 19.73 19.32 14.05
N ASP A 23 18.91 19.35 13.00
CA ASP A 23 17.46 19.39 13.13
C ASP A 23 17.05 18.38 14.21
N ILE A 24 16.47 18.87 15.31
CA ILE A 24 15.73 18.01 16.23
C ILE A 24 14.43 17.71 15.49
N GLU A 25 14.53 16.86 14.47
CA GLU A 25 13.39 16.19 13.89
C GLU A 25 12.93 15.23 14.99
N GLY A 26 12.05 15.74 15.88
CA GLY A 26 11.43 14.91 16.89
C GLY A 26 10.85 13.69 16.18
N ASP A 27 11.23 12.49 16.64
CA ASP A 27 10.94 11.19 16.00
C ASP A 27 9.57 11.23 15.31
N LYS A 28 9.57 11.50 14.00
CA LYS A 28 8.34 11.46 13.22
C LYS A 28 7.88 10.01 13.26
N ALA A 29 6.70 9.78 13.82
CA ALA A 29 6.13 8.44 13.94
C ALA A 29 6.27 7.69 12.61
N GLN A 30 6.70 6.44 12.68
CA GLN A 30 6.91 5.60 11.52
C GLN A 30 5.72 4.65 11.34
N CYS A 31 5.22 4.58 10.12
CA CYS A 31 4.13 3.72 9.72
C CYS A 31 4.64 2.66 8.76
N VAL A 32 3.94 1.52 8.71
CA VAL A 32 4.16 0.48 7.72
C VAL A 32 3.16 0.67 6.60
N TYR A 33 3.69 0.65 5.38
CA TYR A 33 2.92 0.71 4.15
C TYR A 33 3.15 -0.63 3.44
N THR A 34 2.07 -1.29 3.05
CA THR A 34 2.12 -2.46 2.17
C THR A 34 1.37 -2.12 0.89
N ILE A 35 2.04 -2.22 -0.24
CA ILE A 35 1.53 -1.79 -1.54
C ILE A 35 1.44 -3.03 -2.42
N TYR A 36 0.27 -3.26 -3.00
CA TYR A 36 0.02 -4.29 -3.99
C TYR A 36 -0.24 -3.63 -5.34
N ILE A 37 0.49 -4.03 -6.37
CA ILE A 37 0.34 -3.49 -7.72
C ILE A 37 -0.08 -4.61 -8.64
N ARG A 38 -1.21 -4.43 -9.32
CA ARG A 38 -1.67 -5.36 -10.35
C ARG A 38 -1.34 -4.81 -11.72
N THR A 39 -0.39 -5.44 -12.38
CA THR A 39 -0.13 -5.20 -13.80
C THR A 39 -1.21 -5.86 -14.65
N GLY A 40 -1.68 -5.14 -15.68
CA GLY A 40 -2.71 -5.65 -16.56
C GLY A 40 -2.27 -6.83 -17.41
N SER A 41 -3.25 -7.62 -17.84
CA SER A 41 -3.04 -8.81 -18.67
C SER A 41 -3.02 -8.51 -20.17
N ILE A 42 -3.10 -7.24 -20.57
CA ILE A 42 -3.11 -6.83 -21.97
C ILE A 42 -1.74 -7.06 -22.63
N TRP A 43 -1.75 -7.22 -23.95
CA TRP A 43 -0.51 -7.47 -24.71
C TRP A 43 0.50 -6.35 -24.48
N LYS A 44 1.73 -6.72 -24.09
CA LYS A 44 2.82 -5.80 -23.70
C LYS A 44 2.47 -4.86 -22.53
N GLY A 45 1.64 -5.33 -21.59
CA GLY A 45 1.27 -4.53 -20.41
C GLY A 45 2.32 -4.45 -19.30
N GLY A 46 3.43 -5.19 -19.38
CA GLY A 46 4.50 -5.18 -18.37
C GLY A 46 5.59 -4.14 -18.64
N THR A 47 6.50 -3.91 -17.67
CA THR A 47 7.59 -2.93 -17.83
C THR A 47 8.86 -3.25 -17.07
N ASP A 48 10.01 -2.81 -17.63
CA ASP A 48 11.33 -2.83 -16.99
C ASP A 48 11.70 -1.49 -16.32
N SER A 49 10.77 -0.54 -16.26
CA SER A 49 11.03 0.80 -15.73
C SER A 49 11.15 0.81 -14.20
N VAL A 50 11.75 1.87 -13.66
CA VAL A 50 11.64 2.16 -12.22
C VAL A 50 10.26 2.77 -11.95
N VAL A 51 9.51 2.17 -11.02
CA VAL A 51 8.16 2.60 -10.64
C VAL A 51 8.17 3.12 -9.20
N GLY A 52 7.54 4.28 -9.01
CA GLY A 52 7.38 4.93 -7.73
C GLY A 52 5.95 5.40 -7.48
N VAL A 53 5.69 5.80 -6.24
CA VAL A 53 4.41 6.36 -5.82
C VAL A 53 4.59 7.59 -4.93
N THR A 54 3.69 8.54 -5.07
CA THR A 54 3.44 9.58 -4.07
C THR A 54 2.04 9.39 -3.51
N MET A 55 1.89 9.44 -2.20
CA MET A 55 0.61 9.26 -1.51
C MET A 55 0.34 10.46 -0.60
N ASN A 56 -0.92 10.89 -0.57
CA ASN A 56 -1.37 12.00 0.27
C ASN A 56 -2.59 11.61 1.08
N ASP A 57 -2.70 12.18 2.28
CA ASP A 57 -3.90 12.08 3.11
C ASP A 57 -4.80 13.32 2.99
N THR A 58 -5.90 13.32 3.73
CA THR A 58 -6.88 14.41 3.74
C THR A 58 -6.37 15.71 4.36
N MET A 59 -5.28 15.65 5.14
CA MET A 59 -4.60 16.82 5.72
C MET A 59 -3.55 17.40 4.76
N GLY A 60 -3.26 16.70 3.66
CA GLY A 60 -2.22 17.06 2.72
C GLY A 60 -0.83 16.55 3.11
N ASP A 61 -0.70 15.75 4.17
CA ASP A 61 0.55 15.08 4.48
C ASP A 61 0.91 14.15 3.32
N THR A 62 2.20 14.08 2.98
CA THR A 62 2.68 13.40 1.77
C THR A 62 3.81 12.44 2.11
N ILE A 63 3.83 11.29 1.45
CA ILE A 63 4.98 10.39 1.38
C ILE A 63 5.28 10.05 -0.08
N THR A 64 6.55 10.09 -0.46
CA THR A 64 7.03 9.70 -1.80
C THR A 64 8.00 8.55 -1.69
N ILE A 65 7.76 7.49 -2.46
CA ILE A 65 8.61 6.32 -2.62
C ILE A 65 9.05 6.29 -4.09
N PRO A 66 10.28 6.70 -4.42
CA PRO A 66 10.71 6.89 -5.80
C PRO A 66 10.98 5.58 -6.56
N ASP A 67 11.34 4.52 -5.83
CA ASP A 67 11.60 3.19 -6.37
C ASP A 67 11.06 2.16 -5.38
N LEU A 68 9.95 1.52 -5.75
CA LEU A 68 9.27 0.55 -4.92
C LEU A 68 10.08 -0.73 -4.71
N ILE A 69 10.82 -1.19 -5.72
CA ILE A 69 11.61 -2.42 -5.65
C ILE A 69 12.69 -2.25 -4.58
N SER A 70 13.51 -1.19 -4.69
CA SER A 70 14.61 -0.97 -3.73
C SER A 70 14.12 -0.51 -2.36
N TRP A 71 12.95 0.13 -2.26
CA TRP A 71 12.35 0.51 -0.99
C TRP A 71 11.84 -0.70 -0.18
N GLY A 72 11.24 -1.69 -0.83
CA GLY A 72 10.60 -2.78 -0.09
C GLY A 72 10.02 -3.92 -0.91
N GLY A 73 10.59 -4.27 -2.07
CA GLY A 73 10.13 -5.42 -2.87
C GLY A 73 10.14 -6.74 -2.09
N LEU A 74 9.01 -7.48 -2.12
CA LEU A 74 8.80 -8.71 -1.34
C LEU A 74 8.68 -9.99 -2.17
N MET A 75 8.97 -9.94 -3.47
CA MET A 75 8.79 -11.10 -4.36
C MET A 75 10.01 -12.03 -4.39
N GLY A 76 11.10 -11.65 -3.73
CA GLY A 76 12.35 -12.42 -3.64
C GLY A 76 13.44 -11.92 -4.61
N PRO A 77 14.65 -12.50 -4.50
CA PRO A 77 15.75 -12.16 -5.40
C PRO A 77 15.45 -12.64 -6.83
N ASP A 78 15.95 -11.91 -7.81
CA ASP A 78 15.82 -12.20 -9.25
C ASP A 78 14.38 -12.29 -9.79
N TYR A 79 13.39 -11.87 -9.00
CA TYR A 79 12.02 -11.76 -9.47
C TYR A 79 11.87 -10.56 -10.41
N ASP A 80 11.18 -10.79 -11.52
CA ASP A 80 10.90 -9.78 -12.54
C ASP A 80 9.58 -9.07 -12.22
N TYR A 81 9.71 -7.84 -11.71
CA TYR A 81 8.59 -7.04 -11.25
C TYR A 81 7.85 -6.40 -12.42
N TYR A 82 6.58 -6.05 -12.18
CA TYR A 82 5.72 -5.34 -13.11
C TYR A 82 5.43 -6.09 -14.41
N GLU A 83 5.55 -7.41 -14.38
CA GLU A 83 5.29 -8.26 -15.53
C GLU A 83 3.80 -8.47 -15.79
N ARG A 84 3.46 -8.72 -17.06
CA ARG A 84 2.06 -8.78 -17.52
C ARG A 84 1.23 -9.77 -16.71
N GLY A 85 0.19 -9.24 -16.05
CA GLY A 85 -0.78 -10.02 -15.27
C GLY A 85 -0.35 -10.33 -13.83
N ASN A 86 0.88 -9.97 -13.45
CA ASN A 86 1.40 -10.22 -12.10
C ASN A 86 0.78 -9.30 -11.07
N LEU A 87 0.74 -9.80 -9.83
CA LEU A 87 0.46 -9.04 -8.63
C LEU A 87 1.76 -8.96 -7.83
N ASP A 88 2.31 -7.76 -7.74
CA ASP A 88 3.58 -7.53 -7.05
C ASP A 88 3.35 -6.86 -5.71
N ILE A 89 4.16 -7.25 -4.72
CA ILE A 89 3.98 -6.85 -3.32
C ILE A 89 5.22 -6.11 -2.83
N PHE A 90 4.98 -4.97 -2.21
CA PHE A 90 6.00 -4.14 -1.59
C PHE A 90 5.61 -3.85 -0.14
N SER A 91 6.55 -3.82 0.79
CA SER A 91 6.29 -3.34 2.15
C SER A 91 7.52 -2.67 2.74
N GLY A 92 7.29 -1.54 3.40
CA GLY A 92 8.35 -0.75 3.98
C GLY A 92 7.84 0.22 5.04
N ARG A 93 8.80 0.84 5.74
CA ARG A 93 8.51 1.91 6.70
C ARG A 93 8.64 3.27 6.01
N GLY A 94 7.85 4.21 6.49
CA GLY A 94 7.94 5.62 6.12
C GLY A 94 7.30 6.51 7.16
N SER A 95 7.44 7.82 7.00
CA SER A 95 6.80 8.80 7.88
C SER A 95 5.29 8.59 7.87
N CYS A 96 4.70 8.49 9.06
CA CYS A 96 3.26 8.38 9.21
C CYS A 96 2.55 9.60 8.62
N LEU A 97 1.55 9.34 7.80
CA LEU A 97 0.51 10.30 7.47
C LEU A 97 -0.40 10.52 8.70
N SER A 98 -1.10 11.64 8.76
CA SER A 98 -2.07 11.91 9.83
C SER A 98 -3.34 11.08 9.68
N ASN A 99 -3.74 10.79 8.44
CA ASN A 99 -4.90 9.98 8.07
C ASN A 99 -4.53 8.90 7.02
N PRO A 100 -5.40 7.91 6.77
CA PRO A 100 -5.18 6.95 5.68
C PRO A 100 -4.96 7.66 4.33
N PRO A 101 -4.05 7.14 3.48
CA PRO A 101 -3.86 7.67 2.13
C PRO A 101 -5.18 7.68 1.35
N CYS A 102 -5.53 8.82 0.78
CA CYS A 102 -6.73 9.01 -0.04
C CYS A 102 -6.43 9.55 -1.43
N ALA A 103 -5.19 9.94 -1.71
CA ALA A 103 -4.73 10.25 -3.05
C ALA A 103 -3.41 9.55 -3.34
N LEU A 104 -3.22 9.19 -4.61
CA LEU A 104 -2.07 8.47 -5.13
C LEU A 104 -1.66 9.08 -6.48
N GLU A 105 -0.38 9.37 -6.63
CA GLU A 105 0.28 9.50 -7.93
C GLU A 105 1.19 8.29 -8.12
N LEU A 106 0.87 7.43 -9.08
CA LEU A 106 1.72 6.35 -9.54
C LEU A 106 2.54 6.85 -10.72
N PHE A 107 3.86 6.64 -10.71
CA PHE A 107 4.73 7.13 -11.79
C PHE A 107 5.80 6.10 -12.18
N SER A 108 6.18 6.17 -13.44
CA SER A 108 7.28 5.41 -14.04
C SER A 108 8.36 6.39 -14.51
N ASP A 109 9.64 6.00 -14.39
CA ASP A 109 10.74 6.78 -14.95
C ASP A 109 10.89 6.62 -16.48
N GLY A 110 10.15 5.68 -17.07
CA GLY A 110 10.16 5.40 -18.51
C GLY A 110 11.50 4.86 -19.02
N SER A 111 12.32 4.26 -18.17
CA SER A 111 13.58 3.63 -18.56
C SER A 111 13.38 2.20 -19.13
N GLY A 112 14.42 1.65 -19.74
CA GLY A 112 14.38 0.29 -20.31
C GLY A 112 13.85 0.21 -21.75
N ALA A 113 13.91 -0.99 -22.34
CA ALA A 113 13.45 -1.23 -23.71
C ALA A 113 11.93 -1.49 -23.79
N HIS A 114 11.31 -1.80 -22.64
CA HIS A 114 9.89 -2.04 -22.46
C HIS A 114 9.33 -1.06 -21.43
N HIS A 115 9.46 0.24 -21.73
CA HIS A 115 9.14 1.30 -20.78
C HIS A 115 7.64 1.61 -20.64
N GLY A 116 6.83 1.21 -21.62
CA GLY A 116 5.38 1.40 -21.59
C GLY A 116 4.71 0.36 -20.69
N TRP A 117 3.95 0.81 -19.70
CA TRP A 117 3.35 -0.07 -18.69
C TRP A 117 1.84 0.10 -18.60
N TYR A 118 1.08 -0.97 -18.40
CA TYR A 118 -0.36 -0.88 -18.12
C TYR A 118 -0.68 -1.43 -16.74
N CYS A 119 -1.13 -0.55 -15.85
CA CYS A 119 -1.50 -0.89 -14.48
C CYS A 119 -3.03 -0.97 -14.34
N ASN A 120 -3.55 -2.03 -13.71
CA ASN A 120 -4.96 -2.13 -13.36
C ASN A 120 -5.26 -1.33 -12.09
N TYR A 121 -4.58 -1.64 -10.98
CA TYR A 121 -4.83 -0.99 -9.70
C TYR A 121 -3.60 -1.02 -8.79
N VAL A 122 -3.61 -0.10 -7.82
CA VAL A 122 -2.69 -0.09 -6.68
C VAL A 122 -3.53 -0.17 -5.41
N GLU A 123 -3.26 -1.15 -4.57
CA GLU A 123 -3.88 -1.26 -3.25
C GLU A 123 -2.85 -0.95 -2.18
N VAL A 124 -3.20 -0.07 -1.24
CA VAL A 124 -2.32 0.37 -0.17
C VAL A 124 -2.94 -0.01 1.16
N THR A 125 -2.20 -0.78 1.95
CA THR A 125 -2.46 -0.98 3.38
C THR A 125 -1.55 -0.05 4.19
N TRP A 126 -2.14 0.73 5.08
CA TRP A 126 -1.46 1.66 5.96
C TRP A 126 -1.77 1.34 7.42
N THR A 127 -0.74 1.26 8.25
CA THR A 127 -0.88 1.02 9.69
C THR A 127 0.30 1.59 10.46
N GLY A 128 0.13 1.84 11.75
CA GLY A 128 1.23 2.21 12.63
C GLY A 128 0.92 1.93 14.10
N PRO A 129 1.86 2.27 15.01
CA PRO A 129 1.73 1.93 16.42
C PRO A 129 0.45 2.49 17.01
N HIS A 130 -0.35 1.62 17.65
CA HIS A 130 -1.63 1.99 18.28
C HIS A 130 -2.69 2.53 17.31
N MET A 131 -2.54 2.31 16.01
CA MET A 131 -3.53 2.65 14.99
C MET A 131 -4.15 1.38 14.39
N GLY A 132 -5.33 1.52 13.78
CA GLY A 132 -5.92 0.47 12.97
C GLY A 132 -5.10 0.17 11.71
N SER A 133 -5.52 -0.84 10.97
CA SER A 133 -5.07 -1.07 9.59
C SER A 133 -6.13 -0.56 8.65
N PHE A 134 -5.73 0.27 7.70
CA PHE A 134 -6.63 0.84 6.69
C PHE A 134 -6.15 0.41 5.32
N GLN A 135 -7.09 0.07 4.44
CA GLN A 135 -6.81 -0.35 3.08
C GLN A 135 -7.53 0.59 2.11
N THR A 136 -6.87 0.96 1.03
CA THR A 136 -7.46 1.78 -0.03
C THR A 136 -6.97 1.29 -1.38
N THR A 137 -7.91 1.08 -2.30
CA THR A 137 -7.61 0.62 -3.65
C THR A 137 -7.82 1.76 -4.64
N PHE A 138 -6.76 2.10 -5.37
CA PHE A 138 -6.76 3.09 -6.43
C PHE A 138 -6.85 2.38 -7.78
N THR A 139 -8.01 2.49 -8.43
CA THR A 139 -8.21 1.97 -9.79
C THR A 139 -7.44 2.84 -10.77
N ILE A 140 -6.46 2.25 -11.47
CA ILE A 140 -5.61 2.93 -12.44
C ILE A 140 -6.15 2.73 -13.86
N GLU A 141 -6.22 1.49 -14.35
CA GLU A 141 -6.65 1.12 -15.71
C GLU A 141 -6.08 2.02 -16.80
N GLN A 142 -4.78 2.33 -16.73
CA GLN A 142 -4.13 3.32 -17.57
C GLN A 142 -2.76 2.85 -18.04
N TRP A 143 -2.41 3.21 -19.28
CA TRP A 143 -1.02 3.18 -19.74
C TRP A 143 -0.21 4.31 -19.06
N LEU A 144 0.95 3.95 -18.50
CA LEU A 144 2.03 4.85 -18.14
C LEU A 144 3.10 4.66 -19.21
N ALA A 145 2.99 5.41 -20.30
CA ALA A 145 3.78 5.21 -21.51
C ALA A 145 3.86 6.51 -22.31
N THR A 146 4.93 6.69 -23.09
CA THR A 146 5.10 7.84 -24.00
C THR A 146 4.69 7.52 -25.44
N ASP A 147 4.47 6.25 -25.77
CA ASP A 147 4.18 5.74 -27.11
C ASP A 147 2.76 5.21 -27.27
N VAL A 148 1.98 5.17 -26.18
CA VAL A 148 0.55 4.83 -26.18
C VAL A 148 -0.21 5.86 -25.37
N SER A 149 -1.41 6.26 -25.84
CA SER A 149 -2.32 7.15 -25.12
C SER A 149 -2.55 6.64 -23.69
N PRO A 150 -2.45 7.49 -22.65
CA PRO A 150 -2.48 8.96 -22.69
C PRO A 150 -1.13 9.69 -22.94
N TYR A 151 -0.05 8.98 -23.31
CA TYR A 151 1.28 9.57 -23.57
C TYR A 151 1.90 10.27 -22.34
N VAL A 152 1.57 9.80 -21.15
CA VAL A 152 2.12 10.27 -19.87
C VAL A 152 2.65 9.08 -19.07
N LEU A 153 3.67 9.33 -18.26
CA LEU A 153 4.34 8.31 -17.43
C LEU A 153 3.80 8.27 -15.99
N ASN A 154 2.70 8.95 -15.71
CA ASN A 154 2.08 8.97 -14.40
C ASN A 154 0.54 8.84 -14.47
N ALA A 155 -0.04 8.41 -13.36
CA ALA A 155 -1.48 8.35 -13.14
C ALA A 155 -1.80 8.89 -11.75
N VAL A 156 -2.68 9.90 -11.68
CA VAL A 156 -3.11 10.52 -10.41
C VAL A 156 -4.54 10.10 -10.09
N ARG A 157 -4.80 9.66 -8.86
CA ARG A 157 -6.12 9.38 -8.29
C ARG A 157 -6.26 10.14 -6.99
N ASN A 158 -7.38 10.86 -6.81
CA ASN A 158 -7.64 11.63 -5.60
C ASN A 158 -9.06 11.36 -5.13
N TYR A 159 -9.18 10.70 -3.98
CA TYR A 159 -10.43 10.33 -3.32
C TYR A 159 -10.60 11.07 -1.99
N CYS A 160 -9.77 12.09 -1.70
CA CYS A 160 -9.74 12.79 -0.40
C CYS A 160 -10.99 13.64 -0.08
N GLY A 161 -12.03 13.60 -0.92
CA GLY A 161 -13.34 14.22 -0.70
C GLY A 161 -14.52 13.28 -0.92
N ASP A 162 -14.28 12.02 -1.33
CA ASP A 162 -15.33 11.08 -1.76
C ASP A 162 -15.97 10.33 -0.58
N SER A 163 -15.79 10.79 0.65
CA SER A 163 -16.39 10.23 1.88
C SER A 163 -17.92 10.45 1.99
N GLN A 164 -18.64 10.40 0.88
CA GLN A 164 -20.11 10.41 0.78
C GLN A 164 -20.59 9.30 -0.16
N ASP A 165 -20.05 8.08 -0.07
CA ASP A 165 -20.78 6.89 -0.58
C ASP A 165 -20.33 5.53 0.01
N LEU A 166 -19.81 5.51 1.23
CA LEU A 166 -19.58 4.26 1.97
C LEU A 166 -20.79 3.87 2.86
N SER A 167 -21.99 4.33 2.50
CA SER A 167 -23.26 3.77 3.00
C SER A 167 -23.84 2.67 2.12
N ASP A 168 -23.29 2.45 0.92
CA ASP A 168 -23.56 1.23 0.16
C ASP A 168 -22.67 0.09 0.66
N THR A 169 -22.92 -0.36 1.89
CA THR A 169 -22.87 -1.80 2.10
C THR A 169 -23.78 -2.42 1.03
N PRO A 170 -23.31 -3.37 0.21
CA PRO A 170 -24.24 -4.21 -0.52
C PRO A 170 -25.16 -4.78 0.55
N GLU A 171 -26.44 -4.38 0.52
CA GLU A 171 -27.48 -5.13 1.19
C GLU A 171 -27.28 -6.56 0.70
N GLU A 172 -26.93 -7.44 1.64
CA GLU A 172 -26.76 -8.86 1.35
C GLU A 172 -27.98 -9.27 0.53
N PRO A 173 -27.83 -9.77 -0.72
CA PRO A 173 -28.98 -10.17 -1.50
C PRO A 173 -29.73 -11.18 -0.65
N ASP A 174 -31.00 -10.88 -0.33
CA ASP A 174 -31.88 -11.74 0.45
C ASP A 174 -31.55 -13.19 0.11
N ALA A 175 -30.96 -13.89 1.08
CA ALA A 175 -30.54 -15.26 0.88
C ALA A 175 -31.71 -16.00 0.25
N PRO A 176 -31.53 -16.68 -0.90
CA PRO A 176 -32.64 -17.38 -1.53
C PRO A 176 -33.23 -18.31 -0.48
N SER A 177 -34.54 -18.19 -0.26
CA SER A 177 -35.26 -19.05 0.67
C SER A 177 -34.92 -20.50 0.34
N ILE A 178 -34.11 -21.11 1.22
CA ILE A 178 -33.73 -22.51 1.10
C ILE A 178 -35.06 -23.27 1.11
N PRO A 179 -35.39 -24.06 0.08
CA PRO A 179 -36.55 -24.93 0.13
C PRO A 179 -36.40 -25.80 1.37
N GLU A 180 -37.41 -25.85 2.24
CA GLU A 180 -37.44 -26.81 3.34
C GLU A 180 -37.11 -28.19 2.78
N LEU A 181 -35.99 -28.75 3.25
CA LEU A 181 -35.62 -30.11 2.92
C LEU A 181 -36.77 -30.99 3.42
N PRO A 182 -37.31 -31.91 2.61
CA PRO A 182 -38.33 -32.83 3.11
C PRO A 182 -37.76 -33.56 4.32
N ASP A 183 -38.53 -33.57 5.41
CA ASP A 183 -38.17 -34.30 6.63
C ASP A 183 -37.75 -35.72 6.24
N LEU A 184 -36.48 -36.04 6.47
CA LEU A 184 -36.02 -37.41 6.33
C LEU A 184 -36.77 -38.23 7.38
N PRO A 185 -37.33 -39.39 7.00
CA PRO A 185 -37.94 -40.27 7.98
C PRO A 185 -36.89 -40.62 9.04
N ASP A 186 -37.30 -40.52 10.31
CA ASP A 186 -36.45 -40.93 11.42
C ASP A 186 -35.93 -42.34 11.17
N PRO A 187 -34.62 -42.60 11.43
CA PRO A 187 -34.10 -43.95 11.32
C PRO A 187 -34.89 -44.86 12.28
N GLU A 188 -35.49 -45.92 11.73
CA GLU A 188 -36.12 -46.96 12.54
C GLU A 188 -35.13 -47.44 13.59
N ALA A 189 -35.57 -47.40 14.85
CA ALA A 189 -34.79 -47.94 15.95
C ALA A 189 -34.51 -49.43 15.69
N PRO A 190 -33.29 -49.92 15.93
CA PRO A 190 -33.00 -51.33 15.78
C PRO A 190 -33.88 -52.14 16.75
N ASP A 191 -34.55 -53.16 16.21
CA ASP A 191 -35.35 -54.10 16.99
C ASP A 191 -34.54 -54.64 18.17
N SER A 192 -35.12 -54.46 19.36
CA SER A 192 -34.63 -55.07 20.61
C SER A 192 -34.54 -56.59 20.43
N PRO A 193 -33.40 -57.23 20.73
CA PRO A 193 -33.35 -58.68 20.73
C PRO A 193 -34.25 -59.20 21.85
N ASP A 194 -35.26 -59.98 21.46
CA ASP A 194 -36.08 -60.75 22.37
C ASP A 194 -35.20 -61.58 23.31
N SER A 195 -35.41 -61.34 24.60
CA SER A 195 -34.86 -62.13 25.69
C SER A 195 -35.38 -63.55 25.61
N ALA A 196 -34.55 -64.47 25.09
CA ALA A 196 -34.68 -65.89 25.33
C ALA A 196 -34.34 -66.18 26.81
N SER A 197 -35.37 -66.46 27.59
CA SER A 197 -35.24 -67.10 28.91
C SER A 197 -35.79 -68.52 28.81
N LEU A 198 -34.87 -69.49 28.98
CA LEU A 198 -34.99 -70.89 29.42
C LEU A 198 -36.30 -71.66 29.12
#